data_AF-A0A5C4RU68-F1
#
_entry.id   AF-A0A5C4RU68-F1
#
_cell.length_a   1.000
_cell.length_b   1.000
_cell.length_c   1.000
_cell.angle_alpha   90.00
_cell.angle_beta   90.00
_cell.angle_gamma   90.00
#
_symmetry.space_group_name_H-M   'P 1'
#
loop_
_entity.id
_entity.type
_entity.pdbx_description
1 polymer ?
#
loop_
_entity_poly.entity_id
_entity_poly.type
_entity_poly.pdbx_seq_one_letter_code
_entity_poly.pdbx_strand_id
1 'polypeptide(L)'
;MTLRVFRKLCLAASLVLAAGPVLAETAQTHEQRIDRLTDSMVVLMPFGTIFESVAAADPSWPAMERADEISARQLVCLRGELSTEGYRRYARGMVQVYADANPGRLDSDIALVESGVAEMFGKLVLAGAEGERTGVQADPEQLLAGYAPEQLEAFMTFFSAEEHAGLRELAGLGNQLNTAKSAEENEAAGEQLGSALAGKLMARAMDTCGVKLP
;
A
#
# COMPACT_ATOMS: atom_id res chain seq x y z
N MET A 1 -4.13 3.82 89.74
CA MET A 1 -3.16 4.92 89.55
C MET A 1 -1.79 4.29 89.36
N THR A 2 -1.12 4.68 88.28
CA THR A 2 0.29 4.43 87.89
C THR A 2 0.69 3.04 87.38
N LEU A 3 1.10 3.04 86.10
CA LEU A 3 1.39 1.92 85.21
C LEU A 3 2.68 1.16 85.53
N ARG A 4 2.62 -0.12 85.22
CA ARG A 4 3.69 -1.12 85.17
C ARG A 4 4.05 -1.38 83.69
N VAL A 5 5.33 -1.74 83.48
CA VAL A 5 5.77 -2.92 82.69
C VAL A 5 6.09 -2.79 81.18
N PHE A 6 7.36 -3.13 80.88
CA PHE A 6 7.90 -3.98 79.78
C PHE A 6 7.99 -3.51 78.31
N ARG A 7 9.24 -3.26 77.89
CA ARG A 7 10.03 -3.99 76.85
C ARG A 7 9.26 -4.98 75.95
N LYS A 8 9.17 -4.72 74.63
CA LYS A 8 9.57 -5.64 73.52
C LYS A 8 9.25 -5.10 72.10
N LEU A 9 10.10 -5.56 71.18
CA LEU A 9 10.14 -5.49 69.70
C LEU A 9 8.79 -5.42 68.96
N CYS A 10 8.75 -4.62 67.89
CA CYS A 10 7.99 -4.86 66.65
C CYS A 10 8.89 -4.45 65.45
N LEU A 11 9.48 -5.40 64.71
CA LEU A 11 9.02 -5.82 63.37
C LEU A 11 8.63 -4.64 62.46
N ALA A 12 9.61 -4.13 61.70
CA ALA A 12 9.35 -3.33 60.51
C ALA A 12 9.44 -4.26 59.29
N ALA A 13 8.28 -4.60 58.75
CA ALA A 13 8.14 -5.42 57.55
C ALA A 13 8.56 -4.61 56.30
N SER A 14 9.51 -5.14 55.56
CA SER A 14 9.93 -4.63 54.26
C SER A 14 8.82 -4.86 53.22
N LEU A 15 8.08 -3.81 52.85
CA LEU A 15 7.26 -3.81 51.64
C LEU A 15 8.20 -3.67 50.43
N VAL A 16 8.57 -4.80 49.83
CA VAL A 16 9.17 -4.83 48.49
C VAL A 16 8.02 -4.63 47.50
N LEU A 17 7.81 -3.40 47.04
CA LEU A 17 6.99 -3.14 45.85
C LEU A 17 7.70 -3.80 44.66
N ALA A 18 7.17 -4.91 44.19
CA ALA A 18 7.47 -5.45 42.87
C ALA A 18 6.90 -4.50 41.82
N ALA A 19 7.66 -3.46 41.47
CA ALA A 19 7.48 -2.74 40.22
C ALA A 19 7.88 -3.68 39.08
N GLY A 20 6.92 -4.49 38.62
CA GLY A 20 7.09 -5.25 37.39
C GLY A 20 7.40 -4.27 36.25
N PRO A 21 8.32 -4.61 35.33
CA PRO A 21 8.56 -3.79 34.15
C PRO A 21 7.25 -3.76 33.35
N VAL A 22 6.62 -2.58 33.32
CA VAL A 22 5.59 -2.29 32.32
C VAL A 22 6.33 -2.38 30.99
N LEU A 23 6.04 -3.44 30.24
CA LEU A 23 6.43 -3.53 28.84
C LEU A 23 5.70 -2.39 28.13
N ALA A 24 6.41 -1.27 27.99
CA ALA A 24 5.95 -0.17 27.18
C ALA A 24 5.86 -0.68 25.74
N GLU A 25 4.64 -0.88 25.27
CA GLU A 25 4.34 -1.09 23.87
C GLU A 25 4.96 0.08 23.11
N THR A 26 6.04 -0.18 22.38
CA THR A 26 6.79 0.87 21.68
C THR A 26 5.89 1.41 20.58
N ALA A 27 5.30 2.58 20.80
CA ALA A 27 4.51 3.27 19.79
C ALA A 27 5.34 3.40 18.51
N GLN A 28 4.76 2.98 17.38
CA GLN A 28 5.42 3.11 16.08
C GLN A 28 5.72 4.59 15.81
N THR A 29 6.90 4.86 15.28
CA THR A 29 7.26 6.21 14.84
C THR A 29 6.39 6.62 13.66
N HIS A 30 6.29 7.93 13.42
CA HIS A 30 5.55 8.44 12.26
C HIS A 30 6.13 7.88 10.94
N GLU A 31 7.45 7.85 10.80
CA GLU A 31 8.14 7.26 9.64
C GLU A 31 7.81 5.78 9.44
N GLN A 32 7.74 4.99 10.53
CA GLN A 32 7.38 3.57 10.44
C GLN A 32 5.95 3.38 9.92
N ARG A 33 5.03 4.26 10.29
CA ARG A 33 3.65 4.22 9.78
C ARG A 33 3.56 4.63 8.31
N ILE A 34 4.34 5.63 7.89
CA ILE A 34 4.47 6.00 6.48
C ILE A 34 5.02 4.83 5.66
N ASP A 35 6.08 4.16 6.14
CA ASP A 35 6.62 2.95 5.47
C ASP A 35 5.56 1.86 5.36
N ARG A 36 4.84 1.59 6.45
CA ARG A 36 3.81 0.55 6.48
C ARG A 36 2.67 0.85 5.50
N LEU A 37 2.11 2.06 5.52
CA LEU A 37 1.09 2.44 4.55
C LEU A 37 1.63 2.41 3.12
N THR A 38 2.89 2.81 2.90
CA THR A 38 3.54 2.71 1.59
C THR A 38 3.56 1.27 1.09
N ASP A 39 3.98 0.33 1.92
CA ASP A 39 4.05 -1.08 1.56
C ASP A 39 2.64 -1.62 1.25
N SER A 40 1.63 -1.24 2.05
CA SER A 40 0.24 -1.62 1.77
C SER A 40 -0.28 -1.02 0.45
N MET A 41 0.08 0.23 0.11
CA MET A 41 -0.29 0.86 -1.16
C MET A 41 0.40 0.17 -2.36
N VAL A 42 1.64 -0.30 -2.19
CA VAL A 42 2.35 -1.07 -3.22
C VAL A 42 1.71 -2.42 -3.45
N VAL A 43 1.23 -3.09 -2.40
CA VAL A 43 0.45 -4.33 -2.54
C VAL A 43 -0.89 -4.05 -3.23
N LEU A 44 -1.57 -2.97 -2.85
CA LEU A 44 -2.87 -2.59 -3.40
C LEU A 44 -2.80 -2.25 -4.90
N MET A 45 -1.79 -1.47 -5.31
CA MET A 45 -1.54 -1.10 -6.71
C MET A 45 -0.18 -1.60 -7.19
N PRO A 46 -0.02 -2.88 -7.56
CA PRO A 46 1.27 -3.53 -7.78
C PRO A 46 1.92 -3.21 -9.15
N PHE A 47 1.96 -1.93 -9.54
CA PHE A 47 2.53 -1.48 -10.82
C PHE A 47 3.99 -1.88 -11.01
N GLY A 48 4.79 -1.86 -9.94
CA GLY A 48 6.19 -2.28 -10.01
C GLY A 48 6.34 -3.73 -10.45
N THR A 49 5.51 -4.63 -9.91
CA THR A 49 5.46 -6.04 -10.31
C THR A 49 4.96 -6.20 -11.76
N ILE A 50 3.96 -5.41 -12.16
CA ILE A 50 3.47 -5.40 -13.56
C ILE A 50 4.59 -4.99 -14.51
N PHE A 51 5.30 -3.90 -14.22
CA PHE A 51 6.41 -3.42 -15.03
C PHE A 51 7.55 -4.43 -15.13
N GLU A 52 7.89 -5.09 -14.03
CA GLU A 52 8.89 -6.16 -14.02
C GLU A 52 8.46 -7.35 -14.87
N SER A 53 7.18 -7.74 -14.81
CA SER A 53 6.61 -8.80 -15.67
C SER A 53 6.69 -8.42 -17.15
N VAL A 54 6.33 -7.18 -17.50
CA VAL A 54 6.45 -6.67 -18.88
C VAL A 54 7.91 -6.66 -19.35
N ALA A 55 8.83 -6.17 -18.52
CA ALA A 55 10.25 -6.14 -18.84
C ALA A 55 10.86 -7.56 -19.02
N ALA A 56 10.34 -8.54 -18.29
CA ALA A 56 10.74 -9.94 -18.43
C ALA A 56 10.22 -10.56 -19.74
N ALA A 57 9.03 -10.17 -20.19
CA ALA A 57 8.43 -10.63 -21.43
C ALA A 57 9.03 -9.95 -22.68
N ASP A 58 9.40 -8.68 -22.57
CA ASP A 58 9.95 -7.87 -23.67
C ASP A 58 11.24 -7.13 -23.26
N PRO A 59 12.42 -7.63 -23.69
CA PRO A 59 13.71 -6.98 -23.41
C PRO A 59 13.88 -5.61 -24.06
N SER A 60 13.04 -5.20 -25.00
CA SER A 60 13.06 -3.86 -25.59
C SER A 60 12.32 -2.83 -24.72
N TRP A 61 11.44 -3.28 -23.84
CA TRP A 61 10.75 -2.42 -22.89
C TRP A 61 11.73 -1.76 -21.88
N PRO A 62 11.48 -0.51 -21.44
CA PRO A 62 10.39 0.40 -21.81
C PRO A 62 10.64 1.24 -23.08
N ALA A 63 11.78 1.05 -23.75
CA ALA A 63 12.16 1.83 -24.92
C ALA A 63 11.42 1.40 -26.20
N MET A 64 11.00 0.14 -26.26
CA MET A 64 10.30 -0.48 -27.39
C MET A 64 11.01 -0.19 -28.72
N GLU A 65 10.30 0.37 -29.71
CA GLU A 65 10.80 0.70 -31.04
C GLU A 65 11.86 1.81 -31.06
N ARG A 66 12.11 2.46 -29.92
CA ARG A 66 13.00 3.62 -29.77
C ARG A 66 14.23 3.32 -28.92
N ALA A 67 14.59 2.05 -28.84
CA ALA A 67 15.77 1.59 -28.09
C ALA A 67 17.08 2.22 -28.58
N ASP A 68 17.17 2.60 -29.86
CA ASP A 68 18.31 3.30 -30.45
C ASP A 68 18.39 4.79 -30.07
N GLU A 69 17.27 5.39 -29.63
CA GLU A 69 17.22 6.78 -29.16
C GLU A 69 17.54 6.93 -27.67
N ILE A 70 17.64 5.83 -26.93
CA ILE A 70 17.84 5.80 -25.48
C ILE A 70 19.22 5.23 -25.18
N SER A 71 20.06 5.99 -24.48
CA SER A 71 21.37 5.49 -24.05
C SER A 71 21.21 4.33 -23.06
N ALA A 72 22.20 3.43 -23.00
CA ALA A 72 22.20 2.33 -22.04
C ALA A 72 22.02 2.80 -20.58
N ARG A 73 22.56 3.98 -20.23
CA ARG A 73 22.38 4.59 -18.90
C ARG A 73 20.94 4.99 -18.64
N GLN A 74 20.29 5.62 -19.63
CA GLN A 74 18.88 6.00 -19.53
C GLN A 74 17.98 4.76 -19.44
N LEU A 75 18.28 3.71 -20.22
CA LEU A 75 17.52 2.46 -20.17
C LEU A 75 17.61 1.80 -18.78
N VAL A 76 18.80 1.73 -18.19
CA VAL A 76 19.00 1.22 -16.82
C VAL A 76 18.23 2.07 -15.81
N CYS A 77 18.27 3.40 -15.94
CA CYS A 77 17.51 4.30 -15.08
C CYS A 77 16.00 4.07 -15.21
N LEU A 78 15.47 4.00 -16.44
CA LEU A 78 14.04 3.78 -16.69
C LEU A 78 13.56 2.47 -16.06
N ARG A 79 14.33 1.39 -16.21
CA ARG A 79 14.02 0.10 -15.56
C ARG A 79 14.08 0.18 -14.03
N GLY A 80 15.00 0.98 -13.49
CA GLY A 80 15.08 1.23 -12.05
C GLY A 80 13.90 2.03 -11.50
N GLU A 81 13.40 3.01 -12.25
CA GLU A 81 12.22 3.80 -11.87
C GLU A 81 10.91 3.04 -12.10
N LEU A 82 10.85 2.17 -13.10
CA LEU A 82 9.71 1.31 -13.41
C LEU A 82 9.95 -0.12 -12.92
N SER A 83 10.19 -0.24 -11.62
CA SER A 83 10.37 -1.50 -10.89
C SER A 83 9.55 -1.47 -9.60
N THR A 84 9.51 -2.59 -8.87
CA THR A 84 8.94 -2.64 -7.51
C THR A 84 9.56 -1.58 -6.60
N GLU A 85 10.89 -1.45 -6.60
CA GLU A 85 11.59 -0.45 -5.81
C GLU A 85 11.33 1.00 -6.28
N GLY A 86 11.29 1.21 -7.60
CA GLY A 86 10.97 2.51 -8.19
C GLY A 86 9.56 2.97 -7.86
N TYR A 87 8.59 2.06 -7.99
CA TYR A 87 7.20 2.33 -7.64
C TYR A 87 7.02 2.59 -6.15
N ARG A 88 7.70 1.82 -5.27
CA ARG A 88 7.69 2.06 -3.82
C ARG A 88 8.20 3.47 -3.48
N ARG A 89 9.29 3.94 -4.12
CA ARG A 89 9.79 5.31 -3.92
C ARG A 89 8.76 6.36 -4.32
N TYR A 90 8.06 6.15 -5.45
CA TYR A 90 6.97 7.03 -5.88
C TYR A 90 5.82 7.03 -4.86
N ALA A 91 5.33 5.84 -4.47
CA ALA A 91 4.24 5.69 -3.52
C ALA A 91 4.56 6.33 -2.17
N ARG A 92 5.79 6.16 -1.65
CA ARG A 92 6.23 6.79 -0.39
C ARG A 92 6.05 8.31 -0.41
N GLY A 93 6.41 8.96 -1.51
CA GLY A 93 6.24 10.41 -1.65
C GLY A 93 4.77 10.85 -1.55
N MET A 94 3.86 10.07 -2.14
CA MET A 94 2.41 10.31 -2.05
C MET A 94 1.88 10.05 -0.64
N VAL A 95 2.33 8.97 -0.01
CA VAL A 95 1.93 8.60 1.37
C VAL A 95 2.40 9.66 2.37
N GLN A 96 3.60 10.23 2.20
CA GLN A 96 4.08 11.32 3.05
C GLN A 96 3.12 12.51 3.00
N VAL A 97 2.77 12.97 1.79
CA VAL A 97 1.83 14.08 1.60
C VAL A 97 0.47 13.76 2.22
N TYR A 98 -0.01 12.52 2.06
CA TYR A 98 -1.26 12.07 2.66
C TYR A 98 -1.19 12.08 4.20
N ALA A 99 -0.13 11.54 4.78
CA ALA A 99 0.08 11.45 6.21
C ALA A 99 0.19 12.84 6.87
N ASP A 100 0.86 13.78 6.21
CA ASP A 100 0.97 15.17 6.67
C ASP A 100 -0.40 15.86 6.68
N ALA A 101 -1.25 15.57 5.68
CA ALA A 101 -2.60 16.12 5.59
C ALA A 101 -3.61 15.42 6.52
N ASN A 102 -3.35 14.17 6.91
CA ASN A 102 -4.28 13.32 7.65
C ASN A 102 -3.62 12.63 8.89
N PRO A 103 -2.97 13.37 9.80
CA PRO A 103 -2.15 12.76 10.86
C PRO A 103 -2.97 11.90 11.84
N GLY A 104 -4.26 12.23 12.05
CA GLY A 104 -5.15 11.50 12.95
C GLY A 104 -5.79 10.25 12.35
N ARG A 105 -5.52 9.95 11.07
CA ARG A 105 -6.19 8.90 10.29
C ARG A 105 -5.28 7.73 9.95
N LEU A 106 -3.97 7.93 10.05
CA LEU A 106 -2.97 7.02 9.49
C LEU A 106 -3.10 5.60 10.04
N ASP A 107 -3.31 5.45 11.35
CA ASP A 107 -3.43 4.13 11.98
C ASP A 107 -4.71 3.38 11.54
N SER A 108 -5.85 4.08 11.44
CA SER A 108 -7.11 3.48 10.98
C SER A 108 -7.06 3.12 9.49
N ASP A 109 -6.45 3.97 8.67
CA ASP A 109 -6.33 3.72 7.23
C ASP A 109 -5.37 2.55 6.96
N ILE A 110 -4.26 2.44 7.69
CA ILE A 110 -3.36 1.26 7.63
C ILE A 110 -4.14 0.00 8.00
N ALA A 111 -4.86 0.02 9.12
CA ALA A 111 -5.60 -1.15 9.59
C ALA A 111 -6.65 -1.61 8.57
N LEU A 112 -7.38 -0.68 7.96
CA LEU A 112 -8.34 -0.99 6.90
C LEU A 112 -7.67 -1.61 5.67
N VAL A 113 -6.56 -1.02 5.21
CA VAL A 113 -5.91 -1.50 4.00
C VAL A 113 -5.32 -2.91 4.22
N GLU A 114 -4.74 -3.13 5.40
CA GLU A 114 -4.15 -4.41 5.80
C GLU A 114 -5.18 -5.47 6.20
N SER A 115 -6.45 -5.12 6.43
CA SER A 115 -7.50 -6.09 6.73
C SER A 115 -8.00 -6.86 5.51
N GLY A 116 -7.17 -7.00 4.47
CA GLY A 116 -7.44 -7.76 3.25
C GLY A 116 -7.70 -6.90 2.01
N VAL A 117 -7.88 -5.58 2.14
CA VAL A 117 -8.16 -4.69 0.99
C VAL A 117 -7.00 -4.68 0.00
N ALA A 118 -5.77 -4.44 0.48
CA ALA A 118 -4.60 -4.37 -0.39
C ALA A 118 -4.37 -5.68 -1.13
N GLU A 119 -4.37 -6.80 -0.42
CA GLU A 119 -4.12 -8.11 -1.02
C GLU A 119 -5.20 -8.48 -2.04
N MET A 120 -6.47 -8.29 -1.69
CA MET A 120 -7.60 -8.63 -2.55
C MET A 120 -7.60 -7.78 -3.82
N PHE A 121 -7.48 -6.45 -3.67
CA PHE A 121 -7.49 -5.55 -4.81
C PHE A 121 -6.24 -5.73 -5.68
N GLY A 122 -5.06 -5.84 -5.07
CA GLY A 122 -3.81 -6.08 -5.78
C GLY A 122 -3.84 -7.37 -6.61
N LYS A 123 -4.47 -8.43 -6.09
CA LYS A 123 -4.66 -9.69 -6.82
C LYS A 123 -5.57 -9.51 -8.04
N LEU A 124 -6.64 -8.73 -7.93
CA LEU A 124 -7.51 -8.38 -9.07
C LEU A 124 -6.74 -7.55 -10.12
N VAL A 125 -5.94 -6.58 -9.68
CA VAL A 125 -5.11 -5.75 -10.59
C VAL A 125 -4.09 -6.60 -11.34
N LEU A 126 -3.37 -7.50 -10.66
CA LEU A 126 -2.42 -8.41 -11.30
C LEU A 126 -3.11 -9.36 -12.28
N ALA A 127 -4.30 -9.88 -11.91
CA ALA A 127 -5.06 -10.75 -12.79
C ALA A 127 -5.57 -10.03 -14.03
N GLY A 128 -6.03 -8.78 -13.91
CA GLY A 128 -6.40 -7.94 -15.05
C GLY A 128 -5.23 -7.67 -15.98
N ALA A 129 -4.06 -7.30 -15.42
CA ALA A 129 -2.84 -7.07 -16.21
C ALA A 129 -2.38 -8.34 -16.95
N GLU A 130 -2.50 -9.51 -16.32
CA GLU A 130 -2.19 -10.79 -16.96
C GLU A 130 -3.22 -11.18 -18.03
N GLY A 131 -4.49 -10.86 -17.80
CA GLY A 131 -5.58 -11.04 -18.77
C GLY A 131 -5.33 -10.25 -20.04
N GLU A 132 -4.94 -8.98 -19.92
CA GLU A 132 -4.53 -8.14 -21.05
C GLU A 132 -3.32 -8.71 -21.81
N ARG A 133 -2.34 -9.25 -21.08
CA ARG A 133 -1.12 -9.80 -21.67
C ARG A 133 -1.36 -11.10 -22.44
N THR A 134 -2.28 -11.94 -21.94
CA THR A 134 -2.49 -13.31 -22.46
C THR A 134 -3.76 -13.47 -23.30
N GLY A 135 -4.68 -12.50 -23.22
CA GLY A 135 -6.03 -12.60 -23.76
C GLY A 135 -6.95 -13.55 -22.98
N VAL A 136 -6.53 -14.03 -21.80
CA VAL A 136 -7.30 -14.96 -20.97
C VAL A 136 -7.71 -14.27 -19.67
N GLN A 137 -9.00 -13.93 -19.58
CA GLN A 137 -9.53 -13.30 -18.37
C GLN A 137 -9.58 -14.28 -17.20
N ALA A 138 -9.16 -13.81 -16.03
CA ALA A 138 -9.27 -14.58 -14.80
C ALA A 138 -10.70 -14.56 -14.27
N ASP A 139 -11.11 -15.64 -13.62
CA ASP A 139 -12.41 -15.74 -12.95
C ASP A 139 -12.36 -15.00 -11.60
N PRO A 140 -13.11 -13.89 -11.42
CA PRO A 140 -13.09 -13.14 -10.17
C PRO A 140 -13.58 -13.97 -8.98
N GLU A 141 -14.52 -14.89 -9.17
CA GLU A 141 -15.02 -15.74 -8.07
C GLU A 141 -13.92 -16.66 -7.54
N GLN A 142 -13.11 -17.22 -8.43
CA GLN A 142 -11.96 -18.04 -8.04
C GLN A 142 -10.83 -17.22 -7.43
N LEU A 143 -10.59 -15.99 -7.92
CA LEU A 143 -9.59 -15.10 -7.34
C LEU A 143 -9.93 -14.71 -5.91
N LEU A 144 -11.22 -14.51 -5.65
CA LEU A 144 -11.77 -14.11 -4.35
C LEU A 144 -12.16 -15.31 -3.47
N ALA A 145 -12.05 -16.53 -3.98
CA ALA A 145 -12.25 -17.74 -3.19
C ALA A 145 -11.21 -17.80 -2.07
N GLY A 146 -11.69 -17.91 -0.83
CA GLY A 146 -10.85 -18.08 0.37
C GLY A 146 -10.66 -16.82 1.22
N TYR A 147 -11.19 -15.67 0.82
CA TYR A 147 -11.25 -14.50 1.70
C TYR A 147 -12.36 -14.65 2.75
N ALA A 148 -12.05 -14.25 3.98
CA ALA A 148 -13.00 -14.28 5.09
C ALA A 148 -14.07 -13.17 4.94
N PRO A 149 -15.27 -13.35 5.53
CA PRO A 149 -16.33 -12.33 5.49
C PRO A 149 -15.87 -10.94 5.93
N GLU A 150 -15.01 -10.86 6.95
CA GLU A 150 -14.47 -9.61 7.48
C GLU A 150 -13.56 -8.90 6.47
N GLN A 151 -12.82 -9.65 5.66
CA GLN A 151 -11.96 -9.09 4.60
C GLN A 151 -12.80 -8.54 3.45
N LEU A 152 -13.90 -9.23 3.10
CA LEU A 152 -14.86 -8.75 2.11
C LEU A 152 -15.58 -7.49 2.61
N GLU A 153 -15.96 -7.43 3.89
CA GLU A 153 -16.54 -6.23 4.50
C GLU A 153 -15.57 -5.04 4.46
N ALA A 154 -14.30 -5.25 4.80
CA ALA A 154 -13.28 -4.23 4.70
C ALA A 154 -13.09 -3.72 3.27
N PHE A 155 -13.07 -4.63 2.30
CA PHE A 155 -13.00 -4.30 0.87
C PHE A 155 -14.19 -3.43 0.45
N MET A 156 -15.41 -3.83 0.81
CA MET A 156 -16.61 -3.05 0.48
C MET A 156 -16.63 -1.69 1.18
N THR A 157 -16.20 -1.63 2.44
CA THR A 157 -16.05 -0.39 3.21
C THR A 157 -15.07 0.57 2.53
N PHE A 158 -13.91 0.08 2.09
CA PHE A 158 -12.92 0.87 1.39
C PHE A 158 -13.49 1.54 0.12
N PHE A 159 -14.31 0.85 -0.66
CA PHE A 159 -14.89 1.38 -1.91
C PHE A 159 -16.15 2.23 -1.71
N SER A 160 -16.90 2.03 -0.63
CA SER A 160 -18.22 2.67 -0.45
C SER A 160 -18.24 3.81 0.57
N ALA A 161 -17.40 3.79 1.60
CA ALA A 161 -17.46 4.78 2.66
C ALA A 161 -16.82 6.11 2.23
N GLU A 162 -17.56 7.21 2.43
CA GLU A 162 -17.11 8.57 2.09
C GLU A 162 -15.83 8.94 2.84
N GLU A 163 -15.72 8.50 4.09
CA GLU A 163 -14.55 8.78 4.91
C GLU A 163 -13.24 8.23 4.31
N HIS A 164 -13.26 7.20 3.47
CA HIS A 164 -12.05 6.66 2.82
C HIS A 164 -11.77 7.25 1.43
N ALA A 165 -12.48 8.31 1.01
CA ALA A 165 -12.26 8.93 -0.31
C ALA A 165 -10.82 9.42 -0.50
N GLY A 166 -10.21 10.04 0.52
CA GLY A 166 -8.81 10.48 0.44
C GLY A 166 -7.82 9.32 0.29
N LEU A 167 -8.13 8.17 0.89
CA LEU A 167 -7.29 6.98 0.79
C LEU A 167 -7.40 6.31 -0.59
N ARG A 168 -8.60 6.31 -1.18
CA ARG A 168 -8.78 5.89 -2.58
C ARG A 168 -8.08 6.82 -3.56
N GLU A 169 -8.09 8.13 -3.30
CA GLU A 169 -7.33 9.10 -4.10
C GLU A 169 -5.81 8.87 -3.99
N LEU A 170 -5.31 8.56 -2.78
CA LEU A 170 -3.91 8.17 -2.57
C LEU A 170 -3.53 6.93 -3.41
N ALA A 171 -4.40 5.92 -3.44
CA ALA A 171 -4.23 4.74 -4.29
C ALA A 171 -4.36 5.03 -5.80
N GLY A 172 -4.76 6.26 -6.18
CA GLY A 172 -5.02 6.64 -7.56
C GLY A 172 -6.33 6.10 -8.12
N LEU A 173 -7.23 5.58 -7.27
CA LEU A 173 -8.55 5.03 -7.61
C LEU A 173 -9.64 6.11 -7.64
N GLY A 174 -9.52 7.12 -6.78
CA GLY A 174 -10.53 8.15 -6.56
C GLY A 174 -11.92 7.54 -6.30
N ASN A 175 -12.93 7.98 -7.05
CA ASN A 175 -14.30 7.44 -7.00
C ASN A 175 -14.70 6.74 -8.32
N GLN A 176 -13.72 6.28 -9.11
CA GLN A 176 -14.00 5.74 -10.45
C GLN A 176 -14.59 4.33 -10.38
N LEU A 177 -14.12 3.51 -9.44
CA LEU A 177 -14.66 2.19 -9.16
C LEU A 177 -15.79 2.30 -8.15
N ASN A 178 -16.95 1.74 -8.47
CA ASN A 178 -18.16 1.88 -7.65
C ASN A 178 -19.02 0.62 -7.73
N THR A 179 -19.47 0.13 -6.57
CA THR A 179 -20.33 -1.05 -6.44
C THR A 179 -21.73 -0.88 -7.05
N ALA A 180 -22.13 0.35 -7.37
CA ALA A 180 -23.37 0.68 -8.07
C ALA A 180 -23.28 0.53 -9.61
N LYS A 181 -22.07 0.38 -10.16
CA LYS A 181 -21.82 0.13 -11.59
C LYS A 181 -21.83 -1.37 -11.90
N SER A 182 -22.07 -1.72 -13.16
CA SER A 182 -21.93 -3.12 -13.61
C SER A 182 -20.46 -3.59 -13.53
N ALA A 183 -20.26 -4.91 -13.69
CA ALA A 183 -18.91 -5.47 -13.77
C ALA A 183 -18.15 -4.90 -14.97
N GLU A 184 -18.78 -4.83 -16.15
CA GLU A 184 -18.19 -4.29 -17.37
C GLU A 184 -17.85 -2.80 -17.26
N GLU A 185 -18.72 -2.01 -16.60
CA GLU A 185 -18.45 -0.59 -16.37
C GLU A 185 -17.27 -0.36 -15.41
N ASN A 186 -17.12 -1.21 -14.39
CA ASN A 186 -15.98 -1.16 -13.48
C ASN A 186 -14.69 -1.69 -14.13
N GLU A 187 -14.79 -2.69 -15.00
CA GLU A 187 -13.66 -3.19 -15.81
C GLU A 187 -13.12 -2.09 -16.73
N ALA A 188 -13.97 -1.45 -17.52
CA ALA A 188 -13.58 -0.36 -18.40
C ALA A 188 -13.00 0.84 -17.63
N ALA A 189 -13.57 1.17 -16.47
CA ALA A 189 -13.03 2.20 -15.59
C ALA A 189 -11.66 1.80 -15.03
N GLY A 190 -11.48 0.53 -14.65
CA GLY A 190 -10.22 -0.02 -14.18
C GLY A 190 -9.13 0.02 -15.25
N GLU A 191 -9.45 -0.32 -16.50
CA GLU A 191 -8.53 -0.24 -17.64
C GLU A 191 -8.08 1.20 -17.89
N GLN A 192 -9.03 2.13 -17.96
CA GLN A 192 -8.73 3.56 -18.15
C GLN A 192 -7.83 4.09 -17.03
N LEU A 193 -8.12 3.70 -15.79
CA LEU A 193 -7.35 4.08 -14.61
C LEU A 193 -5.94 3.49 -14.64
N GLY A 194 -5.82 2.21 -14.96
CA GLY A 194 -4.55 1.52 -15.12
C GLY A 194 -3.67 2.17 -16.18
N SER A 195 -4.24 2.47 -17.35
CA SER A 195 -3.57 3.15 -18.45
C SER A 195 -3.11 4.56 -18.08
N ALA A 196 -3.97 5.35 -17.43
CA ALA A 196 -3.63 6.70 -16.98
C ALA A 196 -2.49 6.70 -15.94
N LEU A 197 -2.53 5.78 -14.97
CA LEU A 197 -1.48 5.65 -13.95
C LEU A 197 -0.18 5.14 -14.55
N ALA A 198 -0.22 4.13 -15.42
CA ALA A 198 0.96 3.64 -16.12
C ALA A 198 1.62 4.74 -16.96
N GLY A 199 0.82 5.53 -17.70
CA GLY A 199 1.30 6.68 -18.45
C GLY A 199 1.95 7.75 -17.57
N LYS A 200 1.34 8.07 -16.41
CA LYS A 200 1.90 9.01 -15.44
C LYS A 200 3.24 8.51 -14.87
N LEU A 201 3.33 7.22 -14.54
CA LEU A 201 4.55 6.59 -14.03
C LEU A 201 5.66 6.57 -15.10
N MET A 202 5.33 6.24 -16.34
CA MET A 202 6.24 6.30 -17.47
C MET A 202 6.78 7.71 -17.70
N ALA A 203 5.90 8.71 -17.76
CA ALA A 203 6.28 10.10 -17.95
C ALA A 203 7.20 10.61 -16.83
N ARG A 204 6.89 10.24 -15.57
CA ARG A 204 7.75 10.54 -14.43
C ARG A 204 9.12 9.86 -14.54
N ALA A 205 9.16 8.57 -14.87
CA ALA A 205 10.41 7.85 -15.02
C ALA A 205 11.28 8.47 -16.11
N MET A 206 10.67 8.85 -17.23
CA MET A 206 11.36 9.56 -18.31
C MET A 206 11.93 10.90 -17.87
N ASP A 207 11.16 11.71 -17.14
CA ASP A 207 11.63 12.99 -16.58
C ASP A 207 12.82 12.78 -15.63
N THR A 208 12.67 11.88 -14.66
CA THR A 208 13.74 11.51 -13.71
C THR A 208 15.01 11.05 -14.42
N CYS A 209 14.87 10.29 -15.50
CA CYS A 209 15.98 9.70 -16.26
C CYS A 209 16.50 10.60 -17.39
N GLY A 210 15.93 11.79 -17.58
CA GLY A 210 16.33 12.71 -18.65
C GLY A 210 16.09 12.15 -20.05
N VAL A 211 15.03 11.36 -20.23
CA VAL A 211 14.61 10.82 -21.53
C VAL A 211 13.60 11.78 -22.14
N LYS A 212 13.97 12.38 -23.27
CA LYS A 212 13.09 13.28 -24.03
C LYS A 212 12.54 12.51 -25.21
N LEU A 213 11.30 12.06 -25.10
CA LEU A 213 10.54 11.62 -26.26
C LEU A 213 9.86 12.88 -26.85
N PRO A 214 9.88 13.09 -28.18
CA PRO A 214 9.19 14.19 -28.84
C PRO A 214 7.68 14.10 -28.66
#